data_AF-A0A936PWR0-F1
#
_entry.id   AF-A0A936PWR0-F1
#
_cell.length_a   1.000
_cell.length_b   1.000
_cell.length_c   1.000
_cell.angle_alpha   90.00
_cell.angle_beta   90.00
_cell.angle_gamma   90.00
#
_symmetry.space_group_name_H-M   'P 1'
#
loop_
_entity.id
_entity.type
_entity.pdbx_description
1 polymer ?
#
loop_
_entity_poly.entity_id
_entity_poly.type
_entity_poly.pdbx_seq_one_letter_code
_entity_poly.pdbx_strand_id
1 'polypeptide(L)'
;MVKPCENEECGKPFIAKRRDTRFCSASCRARAHTLKNRRERLLARARPGAGGEAAVNTPTTPATARLERRVRGVETALEAARVEAVRGLGELAAELRVGRDQAAKTVAELAARFDAEVAAQAKRARAAATEGRRRDARIREIEAQLLRVTTLLGALEQRLVAMEQAIVVATARLGGPRR
;
A
#
# COMPACT_ATOMS: atom_id res chain seq x y z
N MET A 1 18.31 18.79 25.70
CA MET A 1 19.19 18.12 26.68
C MET A 1 19.25 16.65 26.30
N VAL A 2 20.43 16.13 25.96
CA VAL A 2 20.62 14.69 25.70
C VAL A 2 20.69 13.99 27.04
N LYS A 3 19.83 12.97 27.24
CA LYS A 3 19.80 12.15 28.45
C LYS A 3 19.80 10.67 28.06
N PRO A 4 20.38 9.78 28.89
CA PRO A 4 20.23 8.34 28.68
C PRO A 4 18.79 7.91 28.98
N CYS A 5 18.31 6.90 28.27
CA CYS A 5 17.04 6.24 28.57
C CYS A 5 17.13 5.45 29.89
N GLU A 6 16.19 5.65 30.81
CA GLU A 6 16.13 4.94 32.10
C GLU A 6 15.71 3.45 31.97
N ASN A 7 15.47 2.95 30.75
CA ASN A 7 15.25 1.52 30.55
C ASN A 7 16.60 0.77 30.55
N GLU A 8 16.80 -0.12 31.52
CA GLU A 8 18.02 -0.93 31.72
C GLU A 8 18.44 -1.70 30.46
N GLU A 9 17.48 -2.12 29.62
CA GLU A 9 17.75 -2.83 28.37
C GLU A 9 18.09 -1.90 27.18
N CYS A 10 17.76 -0.61 27.29
CA CYS A 10 17.89 0.32 26.16
C CYS A 10 19.21 1.09 26.21
N GLY A 11 19.47 1.83 27.29
CA GLY A 11 20.67 2.64 27.46
C GLY A 11 20.90 3.75 26.41
N LYS A 12 20.06 3.88 25.38
CA LYS A 12 20.29 4.79 24.25
C LYS A 12 20.17 6.26 24.69
N PRO A 13 21.09 7.14 24.25
CA PRO A 13 20.94 8.57 24.44
C PRO A 13 19.79 9.09 23.58
N PHE A 14 18.96 9.97 24.14
CA PHE A 14 17.88 10.61 23.39
C PHE A 14 17.73 12.08 23.78
N ILE A 15 17.15 12.88 22.87
CA ILE A 15 16.88 14.30 23.10
C ILE A 15 15.53 14.44 23.79
N ALA A 16 15.56 14.78 25.08
CA ALA A 16 14.35 15.00 25.85
C ALA A 16 13.72 16.36 25.51
N LYS A 17 12.43 16.36 25.10
CA LYS A 17 11.65 17.59 24.85
C LYS A 17 11.24 18.31 26.14
N ARG A 18 11.12 17.58 27.26
CA ARG A 18 10.77 18.11 28.58
C ARG A 18 11.74 17.58 29.64
N ARG A 19 11.91 18.32 30.75
CA ARG A 19 12.89 18.00 31.80
C ARG A 19 12.62 16.66 32.50
N ASP A 20 11.35 16.29 32.58
CA ASP A 20 10.78 15.09 33.22
C ASP A 20 10.74 13.86 32.30
N THR A 21 11.12 13.98 31.03
CA THR A 21 11.10 12.84 30.10
C THR A 21 12.27 11.90 30.40
N ARG A 22 11.94 10.68 30.84
CA ARG A 22 12.89 9.64 31.29
C ARG A 22 13.18 8.53 30.26
N PHE A 23 12.29 8.38 29.27
CA PHE A 23 12.34 7.29 28.28
C PHE A 23 12.38 7.83 26.86
N CYS A 24 13.17 7.18 25.99
CA CYS A 24 13.30 7.58 24.59
C CYS A 24 12.02 7.33 23.75
N SER A 25 11.16 6.42 24.19
CA SER A 25 9.95 6.00 23.48
C SER A 25 8.85 5.54 24.43
N ALA A 26 7.61 5.53 23.93
CA ALA A 26 6.48 4.92 24.64
C ALA A 26 6.70 3.42 24.92
N SER A 27 7.40 2.71 24.03
CA SER A 27 7.71 1.29 24.19
C SER A 27 8.72 1.03 25.33
N CYS A 28 9.68 1.92 25.57
CA CYS A 28 10.59 1.81 26.71
C CYS A 28 9.89 2.11 28.03
N ARG A 29 8.95 3.08 28.04
CA ARG A 29 8.11 3.37 29.21
C ARG A 29 7.26 2.17 29.62
N ALA A 30 6.58 1.54 28.65
CA ALA A 30 5.76 0.36 28.91
C ALA A 30 6.58 -0.81 29.45
N ARG A 31 7.76 -1.07 28.89
CA ARG A 31 8.67 -2.12 29.36
C ARG A 31 9.16 -1.89 30.79
N ALA A 32 9.62 -0.69 31.11
CA ALA A 32 10.06 -0.34 32.45
C ALA A 32 8.95 -0.55 33.50
N HIS A 33 7.70 -0.18 33.16
CA HIS A 33 6.54 -0.41 34.02
C HIS A 33 6.27 -1.90 34.25
N THR A 34 6.33 -2.73 33.20
CA THR A 34 6.13 -4.18 33.31
C THR A 34 7.20 -4.85 34.18
N LEU A 35 8.47 -4.45 34.02
CA LEU A 35 9.58 -4.96 34.83
C LEU A 35 9.42 -4.59 36.31
N LYS A 36 9.02 -3.35 36.60
CA LYS A 36 8.73 -2.89 37.97
C LYS A 36 7.63 -3.74 38.62
N ASN A 37 6.50 -3.92 37.93
CA ASN A 37 5.37 -4.69 38.46
C ASN A 37 5.75 -6.18 38.66
N ARG A 38 6.56 -6.74 37.76
CA ARG A 38 7.07 -8.11 37.92
C ARG A 38 7.96 -8.23 39.16
N ARG A 39 8.86 -7.27 39.38
CA ARG A 39 9.75 -7.24 40.55
C ARG A 39 8.97 -7.11 41.85
N GLU A 40 7.96 -6.24 41.90
CA GLU A 40 7.08 -6.09 43.06
C GLU A 40 6.31 -7.38 43.38
N ARG A 41 5.79 -8.07 42.36
CA ARG A 41 5.12 -9.38 42.54
C ARG A 41 6.07 -10.45 43.06
N LEU A 42 7.31 -10.47 42.58
CA LEU A 42 8.33 -11.41 43.06
C LEU A 42 8.74 -11.10 44.51
N LEU A 43 8.91 -9.81 44.87
CA LEU A 43 9.19 -9.40 46.24
C LEU A 43 8.03 -9.67 47.20
N ALA A 44 6.78 -9.50 46.74
CA ALA A 44 5.59 -9.88 47.51
C ALA A 44 5.53 -11.39 47.78
N ARG A 45 5.95 -12.22 46.81
CA ARG A 45 6.10 -13.67 46.99
C ARG A 45 7.29 -14.07 47.86
N ALA A 46 8.33 -13.25 47.90
CA ALA A 46 9.57 -13.52 48.63
C ALA A 46 9.55 -13.03 50.08
N ARG A 47 8.50 -12.33 50.56
CA ARG A 47 8.32 -12.04 51.99
C ARG A 47 7.88 -13.31 52.73
N PRO A 48 8.75 -13.93 53.55
CA PRO A 48 8.36 -15.01 54.41
C PRO A 48 7.79 -14.40 55.70
N GLY A 49 6.53 -14.69 56.00
CA GLY A 49 5.99 -14.55 57.36
C GLY A 49 5.44 -13.17 57.74
N ALA A 50 4.13 -13.02 57.61
CA ALA A 50 3.30 -12.27 58.57
C ALA A 50 1.89 -12.89 58.53
N GLY A 51 1.75 -14.02 59.21
CA GLY A 51 0.48 -14.75 59.28
C GLY A 51 0.73 -16.23 59.60
N GLY A 52 1.04 -16.52 60.86
CA GLY A 52 0.90 -17.87 61.37
C GLY A 52 -0.58 -18.23 61.40
N GLU A 53 -1.04 -19.00 60.41
CA GLU A 53 -2.29 -19.73 60.54
C GLU A 53 -2.01 -20.93 61.42
N ALA A 54 -2.37 -20.78 62.70
CA ALA A 54 -2.71 -21.90 63.54
C ALA A 54 -3.62 -22.84 62.71
N ALA A 55 -3.20 -24.10 62.59
CA ALA A 55 -4.09 -25.19 62.21
C ALA A 55 -5.12 -25.33 63.34
N VAL A 56 -6.09 -24.41 63.35
CA VAL A 56 -7.32 -24.53 64.11
C VAL A 56 -8.03 -25.71 63.46
N ASN A 57 -7.93 -26.88 64.09
CA ASN A 57 -8.87 -27.97 63.91
C ASN A 57 -10.23 -27.50 64.44
N THR A 58 -10.88 -26.59 63.70
CA THR A 58 -12.27 -26.22 63.92
C THR A 58 -13.08 -27.46 63.59
N PRO A 59 -13.89 -28.00 64.52
CA PRO A 59 -14.80 -29.08 64.18
C PRO A 59 -15.70 -28.59 63.05
N THR A 60 -15.58 -29.23 61.88
CA THR A 60 -16.44 -29.02 60.72
C THR A 60 -17.87 -29.32 61.16
N THR A 61 -18.61 -28.27 61.50
CA THR A 61 -20.05 -28.41 61.67
C THR A 61 -20.66 -28.85 60.34
N PRO A 62 -21.73 -29.66 60.33
CA PRO A 62 -22.36 -30.10 59.09
C PRO A 62 -22.74 -28.94 58.14
N ALA A 63 -22.94 -27.73 58.68
CA ALA A 63 -23.14 -26.50 57.91
C ALA A 63 -21.89 -26.08 57.10
N THR A 64 -20.69 -26.11 57.69
CA THR A 64 -19.43 -25.74 57.01
C THR A 64 -19.07 -26.75 55.91
N ALA A 65 -19.21 -28.05 56.18
CA ALA A 65 -19.00 -29.12 55.17
C ALA A 65 -20.00 -29.06 54.00
N ARG A 66 -21.21 -28.53 54.22
CA ARG A 66 -22.20 -28.30 53.15
C ARG A 66 -21.82 -27.09 52.30
N LEU A 67 -21.31 -26.03 52.93
CA LEU A 67 -20.84 -24.82 52.27
C LEU A 67 -19.62 -25.11 51.38
N GLU A 68 -18.64 -25.85 51.89
CA GLU A 68 -17.47 -26.27 51.11
C GLU A 68 -17.82 -27.09 49.88
N ARG A 69 -18.78 -28.03 50.00
CA ARG A 69 -19.28 -28.79 48.85
C ARG A 69 -19.94 -27.89 47.80
N ARG A 70 -20.70 -26.88 48.23
CA ARG A 70 -21.30 -25.90 47.31
C ARG A 70 -20.23 -25.04 46.64
N VAL A 71 -19.23 -24.57 47.38
CA VAL A 71 -18.12 -23.78 46.84
C VAL A 71 -17.35 -24.59 45.79
N ARG A 72 -16.95 -25.84 46.10
CA ARG A 72 -16.30 -26.72 45.13
C ARG A 72 -17.17 -26.97 43.90
N GLY A 73 -18.48 -27.14 44.07
CA GLY A 73 -19.41 -27.28 42.95
C GLY A 73 -19.51 -26.03 42.06
N VAL A 74 -19.41 -24.84 42.65
CA VAL A 74 -19.37 -23.58 41.91
C VAL A 74 -18.02 -23.41 41.20
N GLU A 75 -16.91 -23.75 41.85
CA GLU A 75 -15.58 -23.70 41.25
C GLU A 75 -15.45 -24.66 40.05
N THR A 76 -15.96 -25.89 40.15
CA THR A 76 -15.96 -26.83 39.03
C THR A 76 -16.86 -26.38 37.89
N ALA A 77 -18.03 -25.82 38.19
CA ALA A 77 -18.91 -25.24 37.18
C ALA A 77 -18.27 -24.03 36.49
N LEU A 78 -17.58 -23.18 37.25
CA LEU A 78 -16.86 -22.02 36.71
C LEU A 78 -15.70 -22.45 35.80
N GLU A 79 -14.93 -23.46 36.21
CA GLU A 79 -13.82 -23.96 35.39
C GLU A 79 -14.33 -24.66 34.13
N ALA A 80 -15.43 -25.40 34.20
CA ALA A 80 -16.10 -25.97 33.02
C ALA A 80 -16.57 -24.87 32.06
N ALA A 81 -17.24 -23.83 32.57
CA ALA A 81 -17.67 -22.68 31.76
C ALA A 81 -16.48 -21.93 31.14
N ARG A 82 -15.35 -21.81 31.86
CA ARG A 82 -14.13 -21.21 31.36
C ARG A 82 -13.52 -22.02 30.22
N VAL A 83 -13.43 -23.35 30.36
CA VAL A 83 -12.92 -24.25 29.31
C VAL A 83 -13.78 -24.14 28.06
N GLU A 84 -15.10 -24.13 28.21
CA GLU A 84 -16.03 -23.99 27.10
C GLU A 84 -15.91 -22.62 26.39
N ALA A 85 -15.77 -21.54 27.17
CA ALA A 85 -15.53 -20.20 26.62
C ALA A 85 -14.19 -20.13 25.84
N VAL A 86 -13.12 -20.73 26.37
CA VAL A 86 -11.82 -20.78 25.68
C VAL A 86 -11.92 -21.59 24.38
N ARG A 87 -12.65 -22.70 24.38
CA ARG A 87 -12.91 -23.51 23.17
C ARG A 87 -13.65 -22.68 22.12
N GLY A 88 -14.74 -22.02 22.49
CA GLY A 88 -15.52 -21.16 21.58
C GLY A 88 -14.72 -20.01 21.00
N LEU A 89 -13.86 -19.36 21.82
CA LEU A 89 -12.94 -18.33 21.33
C LEU A 89 -11.88 -18.91 20.35
N GLY A 90 -11.44 -20.14 20.57
CA GLY A 90 -10.52 -20.85 19.67
C GLY A 90 -11.15 -21.14 18.30
N GLU A 91 -12.39 -21.59 18.28
CA GLU A 91 -13.16 -21.85 17.05
C GLU A 91 -13.39 -20.55 16.26
N LEU A 92 -13.84 -19.49 16.93
CA LEU A 92 -14.05 -18.19 16.31
C LEU A 92 -12.74 -17.58 15.75
N ALA A 93 -11.62 -17.76 16.46
CA ALA A 93 -10.31 -17.34 15.96
C ALA A 93 -9.87 -18.13 14.72
N ALA A 94 -10.22 -19.42 14.62
CA ALA A 94 -9.94 -20.23 13.44
C ALA A 94 -10.76 -19.78 12.23
N GLU A 95 -12.06 -19.53 12.42
CA GLU A 95 -12.93 -18.99 11.37
C GLU A 95 -12.44 -17.63 10.85
N LEU A 96 -12.05 -16.73 11.75
CA LEU A 96 -11.49 -15.42 11.38
C LEU A 96 -10.19 -15.55 10.57
N ARG A 97 -9.33 -16.53 10.89
CA ARG A 97 -8.12 -16.79 10.09
C ARG A 97 -8.46 -17.26 8.69
N VAL A 98 -9.38 -18.23 8.56
CA VAL A 98 -9.83 -18.72 7.25
C VAL A 98 -10.42 -17.57 6.43
N GLY A 99 -11.28 -16.75 7.03
CA GLY A 99 -11.84 -15.56 6.38
C GLY A 99 -10.77 -14.56 5.93
N ARG A 100 -9.75 -14.31 6.76
CA ARG A 100 -8.63 -13.44 6.43
C ARG A 100 -7.81 -13.97 5.25
N ASP A 101 -7.50 -15.26 5.27
CA ASP A 101 -6.68 -15.90 4.23
C ASP A 101 -7.44 -15.96 2.90
N GLN A 102 -8.75 -16.23 2.93
CA GLN A 102 -9.61 -16.16 1.76
C GLN A 102 -9.69 -14.73 1.20
N ALA A 103 -9.85 -13.72 2.06
CA ALA A 103 -9.84 -12.33 1.64
C ALA A 103 -8.50 -11.94 1.00
N ALA A 104 -7.38 -12.33 1.61
CA ALA A 104 -6.05 -12.09 1.06
C ALA A 104 -5.86 -12.72 -0.32
N LYS A 105 -6.35 -13.96 -0.50
CA LYS A 105 -6.32 -14.65 -1.80
C LYS A 105 -7.14 -13.91 -2.86
N THR A 106 -8.36 -13.50 -2.53
CA THR A 106 -9.21 -12.73 -3.46
C THR A 106 -8.57 -11.40 -3.85
N VAL A 107 -7.97 -10.68 -2.89
CA VAL A 107 -7.26 -9.43 -3.18
C VAL A 107 -6.06 -9.67 -4.10
N ALA A 108 -5.29 -10.74 -3.88
CA ALA A 108 -4.16 -11.09 -4.74
C ALA A 108 -4.60 -11.43 -6.17
N GLU A 109 -5.70 -12.18 -6.34
CA GLU A 109 -6.27 -12.50 -7.65
C GLU A 109 -6.77 -11.25 -8.38
N LEU A 110 -7.45 -10.34 -7.66
CA LEU A 110 -7.90 -9.06 -8.22
C LEU A 110 -6.73 -8.16 -8.64
N ALA A 111 -5.70 -8.07 -7.81
CA ALA A 111 -4.49 -7.31 -8.14
C ALA A 111 -3.82 -7.85 -9.41
N ALA A 112 -3.66 -9.18 -9.51
CA ALA A 112 -3.08 -9.81 -10.70
C ALA A 112 -3.90 -9.53 -11.98
N ARG A 113 -5.24 -9.55 -11.89
CA ARG A 113 -6.11 -9.20 -13.02
C ARG A 113 -5.94 -7.73 -13.43
N PHE A 114 -5.91 -6.83 -12.45
CA PHE A 114 -5.72 -5.41 -12.70
C PHE A 114 -4.37 -5.13 -13.37
N ASP A 115 -3.29 -5.73 -12.88
CA ASP A 115 -1.96 -5.59 -13.48
C ASP A 115 -1.92 -6.08 -14.93
N ALA A 116 -2.57 -7.21 -15.21
CA ALA A 116 -2.71 -7.74 -16.56
C ALA A 116 -3.49 -6.80 -17.49
N GLU A 117 -4.58 -6.20 -17.01
CA GLU A 117 -5.36 -5.21 -17.76
C GLU A 117 -4.55 -3.95 -18.05
N VAL A 118 -3.84 -3.41 -17.06
CA VAL A 118 -2.96 -2.25 -17.22
C VAL A 118 -1.86 -2.54 -18.25
N ALA A 119 -1.22 -3.71 -18.18
CA ALA A 119 -0.22 -4.12 -19.15
C ALA A 119 -0.81 -4.24 -20.57
N ALA A 120 -2.00 -4.80 -20.71
CA ALA A 120 -2.71 -4.90 -21.99
C ALA A 120 -3.06 -3.51 -22.55
N GLN A 121 -3.55 -2.59 -21.71
CA GLN A 121 -3.84 -1.21 -22.10
C GLN A 121 -2.57 -0.47 -22.53
N ALA A 122 -1.47 -0.61 -21.79
CA ALA A 122 -0.19 -0.02 -22.16
C ALA A 122 0.31 -0.54 -23.52
N LYS A 123 0.14 -1.83 -23.80
CA LYS A 123 0.47 -2.43 -25.12
C LYS A 123 -0.39 -1.82 -26.24
N ARG A 124 -1.70 -1.68 -26.03
CA ARG A 124 -2.61 -1.05 -27.00
C ARG A 124 -2.24 0.41 -27.26
N ALA A 125 -1.94 1.18 -26.22
CA ALA A 125 -1.53 2.58 -26.33
C ALA A 125 -0.23 2.73 -27.16
N ARG A 126 0.77 1.86 -26.93
CA ARG A 126 2.01 1.86 -27.71
C ARG A 126 1.76 1.52 -29.18
N ALA A 127 0.90 0.54 -29.46
CA ALA A 127 0.52 0.18 -30.82
C ALA A 127 -0.20 1.34 -31.54
N ALA A 128 -1.13 2.01 -30.85
CA ALA A 128 -1.81 3.19 -31.38
C ALA A 128 -0.82 4.33 -31.67
N ALA A 129 0.15 4.59 -30.78
CA ALA A 129 1.18 5.59 -31.00
C ALA A 129 2.09 5.26 -32.20
N THR A 130 2.43 3.99 -32.41
CA THR A 130 3.20 3.58 -33.61
C THR A 130 2.40 3.78 -34.89
N GLU A 131 1.10 3.51 -34.87
CA GLU A 131 0.22 3.71 -36.01
C GLU A 131 0.02 5.20 -36.32
N GLY A 132 -0.13 6.04 -35.28
CA GLY A 132 -0.15 7.50 -35.41
C GLY A 132 1.11 8.01 -36.12
N ARG A 133 2.29 7.61 -35.68
CA ARG A 133 3.56 7.98 -36.34
C ARG A 133 3.63 7.54 -37.81
N ARG A 134 3.09 6.37 -38.16
CA ARG A 134 3.03 5.89 -39.55
C ARG A 134 2.09 6.75 -40.40
N ARG A 135 0.94 7.15 -39.85
CA ARG A 135 0.00 8.08 -40.51
C ARG A 135 0.66 9.44 -40.73
N ASP A 136 1.31 9.99 -39.72
CA ASP A 136 2.02 11.28 -39.83
C ASP A 136 3.16 11.24 -40.87
N ALA A 137 3.85 10.11 -40.98
CA ALA A 137 4.87 9.92 -42.02
C ALA A 137 4.26 9.90 -43.42
N ARG A 138 3.12 9.19 -43.60
CA ARG A 138 2.39 9.18 -44.88
C ARG A 138 1.84 10.55 -45.26
N ILE A 139 1.30 11.30 -44.30
CA ILE A 139 0.81 12.67 -44.53
C ILE A 139 1.95 13.54 -45.04
N ARG A 140 3.12 13.52 -44.38
CA ARG A 140 4.30 14.28 -44.82
C ARG A 140 4.80 13.89 -46.20
N GLU A 141 4.71 12.60 -46.54
CA GLU A 141 5.07 12.14 -47.88
C GLU A 141 4.10 12.65 -48.95
N ILE A 142 2.78 12.62 -48.66
CA ILE A 142 1.76 13.19 -49.54
C ILE A 142 1.98 14.70 -49.70
N GLU A 143 2.24 15.43 -48.61
CA GLU A 143 2.54 16.88 -48.65
C GLU A 143 3.77 17.17 -49.53
N ALA A 144 4.83 16.37 -49.41
CA ALA A 144 6.02 16.51 -50.25
C ALA A 144 5.73 16.22 -51.73
N GLN A 145 4.88 15.23 -52.02
CA GLN A 145 4.45 14.93 -53.40
C GLN A 145 3.61 16.08 -53.98
N LEU A 146 2.65 16.61 -53.22
CA LEU A 146 1.86 17.76 -53.63
C LEU A 146 2.73 18.98 -53.92
N LEU A 147 3.70 19.28 -53.06
CA LEU A 147 4.64 20.37 -53.30
C LEU A 147 5.43 20.20 -54.61
N ARG A 148 5.88 18.97 -54.92
CA ARG A 148 6.57 18.68 -56.20
C ARG A 148 5.65 18.91 -57.39
N VAL A 149 4.40 18.44 -57.32
CA VAL A 149 3.41 18.65 -58.38
C VAL A 149 3.15 20.13 -58.59
N THR A 150 2.91 20.89 -57.53
CA THR A 150 2.71 22.35 -57.61
C THR A 150 3.92 23.06 -58.21
N THR A 151 5.13 22.64 -57.84
CA THR A 151 6.38 23.20 -58.42
C THR A 151 6.47 22.91 -59.93
N LEU A 152 6.15 21.69 -60.36
CA LEU A 152 6.16 21.33 -61.78
C LEU A 152 5.09 22.10 -62.56
N LEU A 153 3.88 22.24 -62.00
CA LEU A 153 2.81 23.03 -62.62
C LEU A 153 3.23 24.49 -62.81
N GLY A 154 3.80 25.13 -61.78
CA GLY A 154 4.33 26.49 -61.90
C GLY A 154 5.43 26.63 -62.97
N ALA A 155 6.31 25.63 -63.09
CA ALA A 155 7.32 25.62 -64.16
C ALA A 155 6.70 25.46 -65.57
N LEU A 156 5.65 24.66 -65.70
CA LEU A 156 4.92 24.51 -66.97
C LEU A 156 4.19 25.80 -67.36
N GLU A 157 3.54 26.46 -66.40
CA GLU A 157 2.89 27.76 -66.61
C GLU A 157 3.89 28.81 -67.11
N GLN A 158 5.07 28.90 -66.48
CA GLN A 158 6.12 29.81 -66.93
C GLN A 158 6.59 29.52 -68.36
N ARG A 159 6.70 28.24 -68.73
CA ARG A 159 7.06 27.84 -70.11
C ARG A 159 5.98 28.20 -71.11
N LEU A 160 4.70 28.03 -70.77
CA LEU A 160 3.58 28.44 -71.62
C LEU A 160 3.60 29.95 -71.86
N VAL A 161 3.75 30.75 -70.79
CA VAL A 161 3.86 32.22 -70.91
C VAL A 161 5.06 32.61 -71.80
N ALA A 162 6.21 31.95 -71.65
CA ALA A 162 7.37 32.22 -72.50
C ALA A 162 7.12 31.86 -73.97
N MET A 163 6.40 30.76 -74.24
CA MET A 163 6.01 30.37 -75.60
C MET A 163 5.03 31.38 -76.21
N GLU A 164 4.02 31.83 -75.45
CA GLU A 164 3.07 32.85 -75.89
C GLU A 164 3.78 34.15 -76.26
N GLN A 165 4.72 34.62 -75.42
CA GLN A 165 5.55 35.79 -75.71
C GLN A 165 6.39 35.60 -76.96
N ALA A 166 7.01 34.43 -77.15
CA ALA A 166 7.79 34.12 -78.35
C ALA A 166 6.93 34.15 -79.62
N ILE A 167 5.70 33.63 -79.57
CA ILE A 167 4.74 33.68 -80.68
C ILE A 167 4.39 35.13 -81.01
N VAL A 168 4.07 35.96 -80.00
CA VAL A 168 3.76 37.39 -80.20
C VAL A 168 4.92 38.14 -80.86
N VAL A 169 6.16 37.88 -80.44
CA VAL A 169 7.35 38.49 -81.05
C VAL A 169 7.54 38.01 -82.49
N ALA A 170 7.33 36.72 -82.76
CA ALA A 170 7.47 36.15 -84.10
C ALA A 170 6.41 36.71 -85.07
N THR A 171 5.15 36.81 -84.65
CA THR A 171 4.06 37.37 -85.49
C THR A 171 4.27 38.85 -85.78
N ALA A 172 4.74 39.64 -84.80
CA ALA A 172 5.07 41.04 -84.99
C ALA A 172 6.17 41.24 -86.07
N ARG A 173 7.16 40.34 -86.13
CA ARG A 173 8.21 40.36 -87.16
C ARG A 173 7.68 40.05 -88.56
N LEU A 174 6.70 39.15 -88.68
CA LEU A 174 6.09 38.77 -89.96
C LEU A 174 5.09 39.82 -90.49
N GLY A 175 4.50 40.63 -89.61
CA GLY A 175 3.54 41.70 -89.94
C GLY A 175 4.15 43.07 -90.24
N GLY A 176 5.48 43.20 -90.30
CA GLY A 176 6.16 44.46 -90.66
C GLY A 176 5.74 44.96 -92.05
N PRO A 177 5.65 46.28 -92.28
CA PRO A 177 5.00 46.85 -93.46
C PRO A 177 5.62 46.32 -94.75
N ARG A 178 4.82 45.60 -95.54
CA ARG A 178 5.10 45.40 -96.96
C ARG A 178 5.07 46.78 -97.60
N ARG A 179 6.25 47.36 -97.82
CA ARG A 179 6.43 48.49 -98.73
C ARG A 179 6.14 48.04 -100.14
#